data_AF-A0A968EKW8-F1
#
_entry.id   AF-A0A968EKW8-F1
#
_cell.length_a   1.000
_cell.length_b   1.000
_cell.length_c   1.000
_cell.angle_alpha   90.00
_cell.angle_beta   90.00
_cell.angle_gamma   90.00
#
_symmetry.space_group_name_H-M   'P 1'
#
loop_
_entity.id
_entity.type
_entity.pdbx_description
1 polymer ?
#
loop_
_entity_poly.entity_id
_entity_poly.type
_entity_poly.pdbx_seq_one_letter_code
_entity_poly.pdbx_strand_id
1 'polypeptide(L)'
;RVISPMGTIPRLGALLAWATFEPDLLVTDGGAQLLAGPVPLGAEATAPKEGWLPFREVFHVVNAGRRHVMMGASQLDAHGNQNISVIGDHAAPTVQLLGARGAPG
;
A
#
# COMPACT_ATOMS: atom_id res chain seq x y z
N ARG A 1 -3.37 -7.78 10.70
CA ARG A 1 -3.36 -6.32 10.36
C ARG A 1 -3.42 -6.18 8.84
N VAL A 2 -4.04 -5.13 8.28
CA VAL A 2 -4.05 -4.94 6.82
C VAL A 2 -2.72 -4.36 6.36
N ILE A 3 -2.08 -4.98 5.37
CA ILE A 3 -0.83 -4.50 4.79
C ILE A 3 -1.10 -3.93 3.40
N SER A 4 -0.55 -2.75 3.13
CA SER A 4 -0.61 -2.08 1.84
C SER A 4 0.81 -1.84 1.33
N PRO A 5 1.42 -2.85 0.67
CA PRO A 5 2.76 -2.75 0.14
C PRO A 5 2.75 -2.08 -1.24
N MET A 6 3.05 -0.78 -1.30
CA MET A 6 3.07 -0.03 -2.56
C MET A 6 4.43 -0.20 -3.24
N GLY A 7 4.48 -1.07 -4.25
CA GLY A 7 5.67 -1.35 -5.05
C GLY A 7 6.21 -2.76 -4.87
N THR A 8 7.10 -3.16 -5.78
CA THR A 8 7.60 -4.54 -5.88
C THR A 8 8.35 -5.00 -4.63
N ILE A 9 9.28 -4.19 -4.11
CA ILE A 9 10.09 -4.55 -2.95
C ILE A 9 9.22 -4.68 -1.68
N PRO A 10 8.35 -3.71 -1.32
CA PRO A 10 7.40 -3.89 -0.23
C PRO A 10 6.49 -5.10 -0.40
N ARG A 11 6.08 -5.42 -1.64
CA ARG A 11 5.22 -6.58 -1.90
C ARG A 11 5.94 -7.89 -1.60
N LEU A 12 7.20 -8.02 -2.01
CA LEU A 12 8.04 -9.18 -1.68
C LEU A 12 8.21 -9.31 -0.16
N GLY A 13 8.46 -8.20 0.55
CA GLY A 13 8.57 -8.20 2.01
C GLY A 13 7.28 -8.67 2.70
N ALA A 14 6.12 -8.18 2.25
CA ALA A 14 4.83 -8.60 2.78
C ALA A 14 4.54 -10.09 2.53
N LEU A 15 4.87 -10.59 1.32
CA LEU A 15 4.71 -12.00 0.98
C LEU A 15 5.67 -12.90 1.78
N LEU A 16 6.92 -12.47 1.98
CA LEU A 16 7.89 -13.19 2.80
C LEU A 16 7.42 -13.26 4.26
N ALA A 17 7.02 -12.13 4.85
CA ALA A 17 6.51 -12.09 6.22
C ALA A 17 5.30 -13.02 6.38
N TRP A 18 4.35 -12.97 5.44
CA TRP A 18 3.18 -13.85 5.45
C TRP A 18 3.56 -15.34 5.40
N ALA A 19 4.51 -15.70 4.55
CA ALA A 19 4.97 -17.08 4.40
C ALA A 19 5.85 -17.59 5.56
N THR A 20 6.21 -16.75 6.54
CA THR A 20 7.22 -17.10 7.55
C THR A 20 6.79 -16.79 8.99
N PHE A 21 6.66 -15.51 9.37
CA PHE A 21 6.52 -15.10 10.77
C PHE A 21 5.27 -14.26 11.08
N GLU A 22 4.50 -13.86 10.07
CA GLU A 22 3.23 -13.13 10.24
C GLU A 22 2.10 -13.80 9.41
N PRO A 23 1.64 -15.01 9.77
CA PRO A 23 0.64 -15.74 8.98
C PRO A 23 -0.74 -15.06 8.91
N ASP A 24 -1.03 -14.16 9.85
CA ASP A 24 -2.33 -13.47 10.00
C ASP A 24 -2.39 -12.10 9.28
N LEU A 25 -1.50 -11.86 8.31
CA LEU A 25 -1.54 -10.65 7.50
C LEU A 25 -2.72 -10.69 6.53
N LEU A 26 -3.45 -9.57 6.47
CA LEU A 26 -4.46 -9.35 5.44
C LEU A 26 -3.83 -8.57 4.31
N VAL A 27 -3.80 -9.16 3.11
CA VAL A 27 -3.23 -8.51 1.93
C VAL A 27 -4.15 -8.62 0.73
N THR A 28 -4.30 -7.52 0.00
CA THR A 28 -5.16 -7.47 -1.19
C THR A 28 -4.47 -8.03 -2.43
N ASP A 29 -5.26 -8.39 -3.44
CA ASP A 29 -4.84 -8.69 -4.81
C ASP A 29 -4.32 -7.46 -5.59
N GLY A 30 -4.35 -6.27 -4.97
CA GLY A 30 -4.04 -4.98 -5.61
C GLY A 30 -5.29 -4.26 -6.12
N GLY A 31 -6.44 -4.93 -6.09
CA GLY A 31 -7.77 -4.36 -6.27
C GLY A 31 -8.55 -4.40 -4.96
N ALA A 32 -9.76 -4.97 -5.01
CA ALA A 32 -10.74 -4.92 -3.93
C ALA A 32 -10.88 -6.25 -3.16
N GLN A 33 -10.02 -7.26 -3.38
CA GLN A 33 -10.20 -8.56 -2.75
C GLN A 33 -9.02 -8.92 -1.84
N LEU A 34 -9.34 -9.49 -0.69
CA LEU A 34 -8.36 -10.05 0.23
C LEU A 34 -7.99 -11.46 -0.24
N LEU A 35 -6.69 -11.73 -0.33
CA LEU A 35 -6.16 -13.03 -0.70
C LEU A 35 -6.27 -13.98 0.49
N ALA A 36 -6.59 -15.26 0.26
CA ALA A 36 -6.56 -16.30 1.31
C ALA A 36 -5.17 -16.91 1.52
N GLY A 37 -4.15 -16.38 0.84
CA GLY A 37 -2.77 -16.86 0.93
C GLY A 37 -1.82 -16.07 0.03
N PRO A 38 -0.50 -16.24 0.22
CA PRO A 38 0.51 -15.54 -0.56
C PRO A 38 0.48 -15.98 -2.02
N VAL A 39 0.54 -15.02 -2.94
CA VAL A 39 0.64 -15.23 -4.38
C VAL A 39 2.05 -14.83 -4.83
N PRO A 40 2.80 -15.69 -5.54
CA PRO A 40 4.10 -15.34 -6.09
C PRO A 40 4.05 -14.07 -6.95
N LEU A 41 5.10 -13.26 -6.89
CA LEU A 41 5.17 -12.03 -7.68
C LEU A 41 5.10 -12.36 -9.19
N GLY A 42 4.24 -11.65 -9.92
CA GLY A 42 4.07 -11.84 -11.36
C GLY A 42 3.16 -13.01 -11.77
N ALA A 43 2.73 -13.84 -10.81
CA ALA A 43 1.68 -14.82 -11.06
C ALA A 43 0.30 -14.15 -11.02
N GLU A 44 -0.65 -14.68 -11.79
CA GLU A 44 -2.05 -14.30 -11.63
C GLU A 44 -2.52 -14.67 -10.21
N ALA A 45 -3.32 -13.79 -9.61
CA ALA A 45 -3.95 -14.03 -8.32
C ALA A 45 -5.10 -15.03 -8.47
N THR A 46 -4.76 -16.29 -8.73
CA THR A 46 -5.67 -17.43 -8.76
C THR A 46 -5.98 -17.97 -7.37
N ALA A 47 -5.28 -17.47 -6.35
CA ALA A 47 -5.53 -17.84 -4.96
C ALA A 47 -7.00 -17.55 -4.57
N PRO A 48 -7.61 -18.43 -3.77
CA PRO A 48 -8.91 -18.17 -3.19
C PRO A 48 -8.93 -16.81 -2.47
N LYS A 49 -10.08 -16.15 -2.49
CA LYS A 49 -10.28 -14.85 -1.84
C LYS A 49 -11.01 -15.07 -0.52
N GLU A 50 -10.52 -14.47 0.55
CA GLU A 50 -11.07 -14.62 1.90
C GLU A 50 -11.95 -13.44 2.32
N GLY A 51 -12.00 -12.37 1.52
CA GLY A 51 -12.80 -11.20 1.83
C GLY A 51 -12.82 -10.15 0.74
N TRP A 52 -13.60 -9.09 1.01
CA TRP A 52 -13.79 -7.96 0.11
C TRP A 52 -13.41 -6.67 0.82
N LEU A 53 -12.47 -5.92 0.25
CA LEU A 53 -11.95 -4.66 0.76
C LEU A 53 -11.89 -3.61 -0.37
N PRO A 54 -13.04 -3.11 -0.84
CA PRO A 54 -13.07 -2.04 -1.84
C PRO A 54 -12.55 -0.73 -1.24
N PHE A 55 -12.18 0.24 -2.09
CA PHE A 55 -11.57 1.50 -1.65
C PHE A 55 -12.34 2.23 -0.53
N ARG A 56 -13.68 2.20 -0.52
CA ARG A 56 -14.47 2.82 0.56
C ARG A 56 -14.12 2.24 1.93
N GLU A 57 -13.96 0.92 2.01
CA GLU A 57 -13.65 0.21 3.26
C GLU A 57 -12.21 0.44 3.69
N VAL A 58 -11.30 0.70 2.75
CA VAL A 58 -9.92 1.06 3.07
C VAL A 58 -9.89 2.31 3.96
N PHE A 59 -10.75 3.30 3.72
CA PHE A 59 -10.84 4.48 4.59
C PHE A 59 -11.28 4.13 6.01
N HIS A 60 -12.19 3.18 6.18
CA HIS A 60 -12.57 2.68 7.51
C HIS A 60 -11.39 1.97 8.21
N VAL A 61 -10.61 1.18 7.48
CA VAL A 61 -9.40 0.51 8.02
C VAL A 61 -8.33 1.52 8.41
N VAL A 62 -8.09 2.55 7.59
CA VAL A 62 -7.16 3.64 7.87
C VAL A 62 -7.58 4.37 9.14
N ASN A 63 -8.84 4.82 9.22
CA ASN A 63 -9.37 5.52 10.39
C ASN A 63 -9.36 4.66 11.67
N ALA A 64 -9.48 3.34 11.53
CA ALA A 64 -9.37 2.42 12.66
C ALA A 64 -7.91 2.17 13.12
N GLY A 65 -6.90 2.71 12.43
CA GLY A 65 -5.49 2.50 12.75
C GLY A 65 -4.98 1.08 12.50
N ARG A 66 -5.76 0.22 11.82
CA ARG A 66 -5.46 -1.22 11.64
C ARG A 66 -4.74 -1.53 10.33
N ARG A 67 -3.94 -0.58 9.83
CA ARG A 67 -3.21 -0.67 8.55
C ARG A 67 -1.72 -0.41 8.73
N HIS A 68 -0.89 -1.14 8.00
CA HIS A 68 0.51 -0.78 7.74
C HIS A 68 0.64 -0.49 6.25
N VAL A 69 1.03 0.73 5.89
CA VAL A 69 1.35 1.07 4.51
C VAL A 69 2.86 1.25 4.37
N MET A 70 3.41 0.71 3.28
CA MET A 70 4.78 1.01 2.84
C MET A 70 4.66 1.75 1.52
N MET A 71 5.06 3.01 1.48
CA MET A 71 4.97 3.88 0.30
C MET A 71 6.37 4.23 -0.22
N GLY A 72 6.50 4.34 -1.55
CA GLY A 72 7.66 5.00 -2.15
C GLY A 72 7.55 6.52 -2.06
N ALA A 73 8.67 7.22 -2.12
CA ALA A 73 8.76 8.67 -2.00
C ALA A 73 9.58 9.25 -3.15
N SER A 74 9.13 10.38 -3.73
CA SER A 74 9.98 11.15 -4.65
C SER A 74 10.97 12.01 -3.89
N GLN A 75 10.57 12.52 -2.71
CA GLN A 75 11.46 13.18 -1.76
C GLN A 75 11.09 12.74 -0.33
N LEU A 76 12.10 12.62 0.52
CA LEU A 76 11.98 12.32 1.94
C LEU A 76 13.01 13.18 2.68
N ASP A 77 12.58 13.89 3.72
CA ASP A 77 13.49 14.71 4.53
C ASP A 77 13.96 14.01 5.81
N ALA A 78 14.83 14.67 6.57
CA ALA A 78 15.42 14.13 7.80
C ALA A 78 14.41 13.95 8.96
N HIS A 79 13.23 14.54 8.86
CA HIS A 79 12.16 14.43 9.85
C HIS A 79 11.07 13.43 9.44
N GLY A 80 11.22 12.81 8.26
CA GLY A 80 10.26 11.84 7.73
C GLY A 80 9.10 12.46 6.96
N ASN A 81 9.14 13.76 6.63
CA ASN A 81 8.16 14.34 5.72
C ASN A 81 8.39 13.78 4.31
N GLN A 82 7.31 13.34 3.67
CA GLN A 82 7.34 12.65 2.39
C GLN A 82 6.62 13.46 1.32
N ASN A 83 7.18 13.53 0.11
CA ASN A 83 6.55 14.14 -1.05
C ASN A 83 6.39 13.14 -2.21
N ILE A 84 5.15 13.03 -2.69
CA ILE A 84 4.75 12.33 -3.92
C ILE A 84 3.81 13.20 -4.78
N SER A 85 3.70 14.49 -4.47
CA SER A 85 2.67 15.38 -4.99
C SER A 85 3.15 16.23 -6.16
N VAL A 86 4.09 17.15 -5.92
CA VAL A 86 4.61 18.10 -6.92
C VAL A 86 6.04 18.49 -6.57
N ILE A 87 6.84 18.89 -7.55
CA ILE A 87 8.12 19.59 -7.36
C ILE A 87 7.95 21.05 -7.85
N GLY A 88 8.42 22.02 -7.07
CA GLY A 88 8.25 23.45 -7.35
C GLY A 88 7.01 24.05 -6.65
N ASP A 89 6.52 25.17 -7.18
CA ASP A 89 5.33 25.86 -6.67
C ASP A 89 4.07 24.99 -6.85
N HIS A 90 3.18 24.97 -5.85
CA HIS A 90 1.97 24.15 -5.92
C HIS A 90 0.95 24.60 -6.97
N ALA A 91 0.83 25.91 -7.24
CA ALA A 91 -0.09 26.47 -8.23
C ALA A 91 0.48 26.42 -9.66
N ALA A 92 1.82 26.39 -9.78
CA ALA A 92 2.54 26.30 -11.05
C ALA A 92 3.74 25.34 -10.93
N PRO A 93 3.51 24.02 -10.84
CA PRO A 93 4.57 23.06 -10.56
C PRO A 93 5.55 22.92 -11.74
N THR A 94 6.84 22.77 -11.42
CA THR A 94 7.84 22.44 -12.44
C THR A 94 7.75 20.97 -12.85
N VAL A 95 7.38 20.09 -11.92
CA VAL A 95 7.04 18.68 -12.19
C VAL A 95 5.80 18.28 -11.40
N GLN A 96 4.77 17.82 -12.11
CA GLN A 96 3.57 17.21 -11.52
C GLN A 96 3.82 15.71 -11.26
N LEU A 97 3.55 15.25 -10.04
CA LEU A 97 3.59 13.84 -9.67
C LEU A 97 2.16 13.31 -9.45
N LEU A 98 1.95 12.45 -8.45
CA LEU A 98 0.67 11.76 -8.22
C LEU A 98 -0.35 12.58 -7.42
N GLY A 99 0.01 13.76 -6.94
CA GLY A 99 -0.72 14.46 -5.88
C GLY A 99 -0.49 13.82 -4.50
N ALA A 100 -1.14 14.33 -3.44
CA ALA A 100 -0.94 13.82 -2.07
C ALA A 100 -1.50 12.39 -1.86
N ARG A 101 -2.42 11.94 -2.72
CA ARG A 101 -3.09 10.63 -2.64
C ARG A 101 -3.64 10.41 -1.22
N GLY A 102 -3.52 9.20 -0.69
CA GLY A 102 -3.91 8.86 0.68
C GLY A 102 -2.79 8.99 1.70
N ALA A 103 -1.68 9.68 1.38
CA ALA A 103 -0.55 9.81 2.31
C ALA A 103 -0.87 10.65 3.58
N PRO A 104 -1.73 11.70 3.53
CA PRO A 104 -2.07 12.47 4.73
C PRO A 104 -3.02 11.77 5.72
N GLY A 105 -3.66 10.68 5.30
CA GLY A 105 -4.73 9.99 6.05
C GLY A 105 -4.26 8.82 6.89
#